data_AF-A0A166RXL4-F1
#
_entry.id   AF-A0A166RXL4-F1
#
_cell.length_a   1.000
_cell.length_b   1.000
_cell.length_c   1.000
_cell.angle_alpha   90.00
_cell.angle_beta   90.00
_cell.angle_gamma   90.00
#
_symmetry.space_group_name_H-M   'P 1'
#
loop_
_entity.id
_entity.type
_entity.pdbx_description
1 polymer ?
#
loop_
_entity_poly.entity_id
_entity_poly.type
_entity_poly.pdbx_seq_one_letter_code
_entity_poly.pdbx_strand_id
1 'polypeptide(L)'
;MSSLDSYSMSSDGLVAAVDFSAGALHSPPFLGPYSHIAAAAAATAAAAADPQSDHLAMQKKREKLLEFVDHHGVGTVEEHLELVEDPYLNRYAQPEPTKLIISERKEDQQYPSLHEALRGDETIAQIITKLGTAVSTKLRFPLRVSLDSIHELYAALPEPRMIHIPARMRHRLLMVFGTPKKKESQTMLRYFSLIGDAKDCGIPLRRNEWNHALALASRYVGKTTDTEAESALQLWREMEKMSRVKGNSVTFNILFDAASKSGNFPLAEMLWKEMRARKMQFNRYHRVSLIHFFGLQEDADGVRAAYKEMVEAGEMIDTVVLNCVISSFLRCGENEAALRVYEHMKGTHSKGVTLPQSDYFKGRVVTKVLFMFTKLGKKIPEFRPQLQGLAGSTPDMRTYRILINHFGIQRGDLSKVAQFLDEMKWFDVPVHGSIFLTLFEGFNKHGGTAYSEWTNTRLENVLSALLHALDNKVQGLYLDTWLMMWALRAFMKCTNKDKVMEVYEEFRKRWELAPDRAQFMESYTARLLDGKDSILSKQVVPRQPKKRKAVKQKAFVKHP
;
A
#
# COMPACT_ATOMS: atom_id res chain seq x y z
N MET A 1 8.74 -8.30 -69.46
CA MET A 1 7.57 -7.88 -70.26
C MET A 1 6.57 -7.32 -69.26
N SER A 2 6.71 -6.02 -68.91
CA SER A 2 6.01 -4.88 -69.55
C SER A 2 4.52 -4.94 -69.25
N SER A 3 3.82 -3.98 -68.65
CA SER A 3 4.00 -2.53 -68.42
C SER A 3 2.91 -2.14 -67.38
N LEU A 4 3.10 -1.23 -66.41
CA LEU A 4 2.98 0.24 -66.52
C LEU A 4 1.75 0.63 -67.39
N ASP A 5 0.73 1.34 -66.86
CA ASP A 5 0.84 2.79 -66.65
C ASP A 5 -0.05 3.38 -65.55
N SER A 6 0.55 4.41 -64.96
CA SER A 6 0.08 5.42 -64.00
C SER A 6 -0.36 6.72 -64.70
N TYR A 7 -0.74 7.74 -63.91
CA TYR A 7 -0.94 9.19 -64.19
C TYR A 7 -2.40 9.66 -64.38
N SER A 8 -2.86 10.83 -63.90
CA SER A 8 -2.25 12.09 -63.37
C SER A 8 -3.31 12.82 -62.49
N MET A 9 -3.00 13.49 -61.38
CA MET A 9 -2.45 14.84 -61.16
C MET A 9 -3.15 16.06 -61.82
N SER A 10 -3.89 16.80 -60.97
CA SER A 10 -3.75 18.24 -60.63
C SER A 10 -4.02 19.38 -61.63
N SER A 11 -4.36 20.53 -61.00
CA SER A 11 -4.37 21.95 -61.45
C SER A 11 -5.58 22.38 -62.28
N ASP A 12 -6.47 23.25 -61.78
CA ASP A 12 -6.43 24.73 -61.66
C ASP A 12 -7.68 25.18 -62.45
N GLY A 13 -8.49 26.19 -62.16
CA GLY A 13 -8.49 27.32 -61.25
C GLY A 13 -9.49 28.30 -61.89
N LEU A 14 -10.40 28.91 -61.14
CA LEU A 14 -10.99 30.19 -61.56
C LEU A 14 -11.52 30.98 -60.37
N VAL A 15 -10.96 32.18 -60.27
CA VAL A 15 -11.16 33.23 -59.28
C VAL A 15 -12.24 34.19 -59.78
N ALA A 16 -13.15 34.62 -58.91
CA ALA A 16 -13.81 35.93 -58.87
C ALA A 16 -14.58 36.04 -57.54
N ALA A 17 -14.07 36.71 -56.50
CA ALA A 17 -14.24 38.14 -56.20
C ALA A 17 -15.71 38.58 -56.08
N VAL A 18 -16.19 38.91 -54.87
CA VAL A 18 -16.52 40.26 -54.35
C VAL A 18 -17.06 40.15 -52.91
N ASP A 19 -16.48 40.94 -51.99
CA ASP A 19 -16.84 41.10 -50.58
C ASP A 19 -18.24 41.71 -50.34
N PHE A 20 -18.94 41.28 -49.27
CA PHE A 20 -19.92 42.12 -48.57
C PHE A 20 -19.98 41.82 -47.05
N SER A 21 -19.57 42.82 -46.28
CA SER A 21 -20.09 43.33 -45.00
C SER A 21 -20.42 42.42 -43.81
N ALA A 22 -19.84 42.82 -42.67
CA ALA A 22 -20.24 42.49 -41.30
C ALA A 22 -21.71 42.81 -40.98
N GLY A 23 -22.34 41.98 -40.14
CA GLY A 23 -23.55 42.35 -39.40
C GLY A 23 -24.55 41.22 -39.19
N ALA A 24 -24.80 40.92 -37.90
CA ALA A 24 -26.00 40.30 -37.35
C ALA A 24 -26.30 38.81 -37.65
N LEU A 25 -26.03 37.95 -36.65
CA LEU A 25 -26.90 36.82 -36.34
C LEU A 25 -27.17 36.80 -34.83
N HIS A 26 -28.30 37.41 -34.46
CA HIS A 26 -28.95 37.25 -33.15
C HIS A 26 -29.55 35.84 -33.06
N SER A 27 -29.28 35.14 -31.97
CA SER A 27 -29.94 33.89 -31.57
C SER A 27 -31.21 34.18 -30.74
N PRO A 28 -32.33 33.48 -30.99
CA PRO A 28 -33.55 33.58 -30.19
C PRO A 28 -33.53 32.61 -28.97
N PRO A 29 -34.45 32.78 -28.00
CA PRO A 29 -34.31 32.25 -26.64
C PRO A 29 -34.93 30.86 -26.46
N PHE A 30 -34.26 29.99 -25.71
CA PHE A 30 -34.84 28.75 -25.16
C PHE A 30 -34.96 28.87 -23.64
N LEU A 31 -36.20 28.79 -23.14
CA LEU A 31 -36.60 28.82 -21.74
C LEU A 31 -36.70 27.40 -21.16
N GLY A 32 -36.15 27.20 -19.94
CA GLY A 32 -36.45 26.12 -18.97
C GLY A 32 -35.33 25.07 -18.74
N PRO A 33 -35.15 24.47 -17.54
CA PRO A 33 -35.70 24.73 -16.20
C PRO A 33 -34.59 24.83 -15.12
N TYR A 34 -34.06 26.03 -14.84
CA TYR A 34 -33.04 26.24 -13.78
C TYR A 34 -33.49 27.19 -12.65
N SER A 35 -34.75 27.64 -12.66
CA SER A 35 -35.27 28.57 -11.66
C SER A 35 -35.51 27.95 -10.27
N HIS A 36 -35.76 26.64 -10.18
CA HIS A 36 -35.96 25.97 -8.88
C HIS A 36 -34.66 25.70 -8.12
N ILE A 37 -33.53 25.53 -8.83
CA ILE A 37 -32.22 25.35 -8.20
C ILE A 37 -31.69 26.68 -7.68
N ALA A 38 -31.91 27.78 -8.42
CA ALA A 38 -31.56 29.12 -7.97
C ALA A 38 -32.41 29.58 -6.78
N ALA A 39 -33.71 29.26 -6.75
CA ALA A 39 -34.57 29.57 -5.62
C ALA A 39 -34.24 28.73 -4.36
N ALA A 40 -33.86 27.45 -4.53
CA ALA A 40 -33.38 26.63 -3.42
C ALA A 40 -32.01 27.09 -2.89
N ALA A 41 -31.10 27.55 -3.77
CA ALA A 41 -29.82 28.15 -3.40
C ALA A 41 -29.99 29.52 -2.72
N ALA A 42 -30.96 30.33 -3.15
CA ALA A 42 -31.27 31.61 -2.52
C ALA A 42 -32.00 31.44 -1.17
N ALA A 43 -32.86 30.44 -1.03
CA ALA A 43 -33.52 30.11 0.24
C ALA A 43 -32.54 29.51 1.27
N THR A 44 -31.53 28.76 0.83
CA THR A 44 -30.43 28.30 1.69
C THR A 44 -29.39 29.38 2.00
N ALA A 45 -29.21 30.37 1.12
CA ALA A 45 -28.37 31.55 1.40
C ALA A 45 -29.05 32.56 2.34
N ALA A 46 -30.38 32.62 2.36
CA ALA A 46 -31.16 33.46 3.28
C ALA A 46 -31.26 32.89 4.70
N ALA A 47 -31.04 31.58 4.87
CA ALA A 47 -30.72 30.98 6.16
C ALA A 47 -29.22 31.17 6.42
N ALA A 48 -28.82 32.42 6.68
CA ALA A 48 -27.49 32.75 7.19
C ALA A 48 -27.25 31.93 8.47
N ALA A 49 -26.56 30.81 8.33
CA ALA A 49 -26.10 29.99 9.43
C ALA A 49 -25.07 30.79 10.22
N ASP A 50 -25.31 30.93 11.52
CA ASP A 50 -24.37 31.55 12.44
C ASP A 50 -22.99 30.88 12.30
N PRO A 51 -21.90 31.62 12.03
CA PRO A 51 -20.55 31.04 11.96
C PRO A 51 -20.14 30.36 13.28
N GLN A 52 -20.74 30.75 14.41
CA GLN A 52 -20.58 30.06 15.69
C GLN A 52 -21.28 28.69 15.73
N SER A 53 -22.43 28.53 15.07
CA SER A 53 -23.17 27.27 15.00
C SER A 53 -22.44 26.22 14.14
N ASP A 54 -21.80 26.68 13.05
CA ASP A 54 -21.01 25.83 12.15
C ASP A 54 -19.69 25.40 12.78
N HIS A 55 -19.02 26.30 13.51
CA HIS A 55 -17.81 25.96 14.25
C HIS A 55 -18.09 24.94 15.37
N LEU A 56 -19.24 25.08 16.04
CA LEU A 56 -19.70 24.14 17.07
C LEU A 56 -20.09 22.78 16.46
N ALA A 57 -20.76 22.76 15.31
CA ALA A 57 -21.09 21.52 14.59
C ALA A 57 -19.83 20.79 14.08
N MET A 58 -18.81 21.54 13.64
CA MET A 58 -17.51 20.99 13.26
C MET A 58 -16.72 20.45 14.46
N GLN A 59 -16.71 21.16 15.59
CA GLN A 59 -16.13 20.66 16.84
C GLN A 59 -16.81 19.37 17.28
N LYS A 60 -18.15 19.34 17.33
CA LYS A 60 -18.93 18.13 17.68
C LYS A 60 -18.64 16.93 16.78
N LYS A 61 -18.39 17.13 15.48
CA LYS A 61 -18.03 16.03 14.56
C LYS A 61 -16.56 15.64 14.62
N ARG A 62 -15.65 16.57 14.91
CA ARG A 62 -14.24 16.27 15.22
C ARG A 62 -14.15 15.46 16.52
N GLU A 63 -14.92 15.85 17.52
CA GLU A 63 -15.10 15.10 18.77
C GLU A 63 -15.65 13.70 18.49
N LYS A 64 -16.62 13.56 17.59
CA LYS A 64 -17.14 12.24 17.17
C LYS A 64 -16.10 11.34 16.49
N LEU A 65 -15.14 11.90 15.75
CA LEU A 65 -14.02 11.12 15.19
C LEU A 65 -12.97 10.80 16.25
N LEU A 66 -12.73 11.71 17.19
CA LEU A 66 -11.87 11.45 18.34
C LEU A 66 -12.50 10.40 19.26
N GLU A 67 -13.82 10.30 19.36
CA GLU A 67 -14.54 9.30 20.16
C GLU A 67 -14.26 7.86 19.70
N PHE A 68 -13.83 7.66 18.44
CA PHE A 68 -13.50 6.32 17.95
C PHE A 68 -12.37 5.67 18.75
N VAL A 69 -11.53 6.47 19.40
CA VAL A 69 -10.37 6.02 20.17
C VAL A 69 -10.37 6.75 21.52
N ASP A 70 -10.19 6.06 22.64
CA ASP A 70 -10.12 6.75 23.93
C ASP A 70 -8.83 7.56 24.02
N HIS A 71 -8.92 8.86 24.34
CA HIS A 71 -7.77 9.78 24.40
C HIS A 71 -7.46 10.27 25.84
N HIS A 72 -8.03 9.67 26.88
CA HIS A 72 -7.87 10.12 28.25
C HIS A 72 -6.39 10.07 28.72
N GLY A 73 -5.81 11.25 29.01
CA GLY A 73 -4.45 11.36 29.55
C GLY A 73 -3.31 11.10 28.56
N VAL A 74 -3.61 11.01 27.26
CA VAL A 74 -2.61 10.72 26.22
C VAL A 74 -1.80 11.97 25.89
N GLY A 75 -0.47 11.86 25.99
CA GLY A 75 0.49 12.91 25.64
C GLY A 75 0.55 13.20 24.14
N THR A 76 1.37 14.17 23.75
CA THR A 76 1.64 14.42 22.32
C THR A 76 2.51 13.31 21.72
N VAL A 77 2.43 13.09 20.40
CA VAL A 77 3.32 12.15 19.69
C VAL A 77 4.81 12.45 19.98
N GLU A 78 5.13 13.71 20.21
CA GLU A 78 6.46 14.18 20.61
C GLU A 78 6.92 13.57 21.93
N GLU A 79 6.09 13.64 22.98
CA GLU A 79 6.39 13.06 24.30
C GLU A 79 6.65 11.55 24.25
N HIS A 80 5.99 10.83 23.32
CA HIS A 80 6.20 9.39 23.13
C HIS A 80 7.49 9.05 22.36
N LEU A 81 8.02 9.98 21.57
CA LEU A 81 9.25 9.82 20.76
C LEU A 81 10.49 10.45 21.40
N GLU A 82 10.37 10.99 22.62
CA GLU A 82 11.47 11.62 23.35
C GLU A 82 12.49 10.61 23.87
N LEU A 83 13.46 10.26 23.02
CA LEU A 83 14.81 9.90 23.46
C LEU A 83 15.52 11.17 23.90
N VAL A 84 16.11 11.15 25.12
CA VAL A 84 16.91 12.23 25.73
C VAL A 84 17.68 13.01 24.66
N GLU A 85 17.35 14.28 24.50
CA GLU A 85 18.10 15.19 23.65
C GLU A 85 19.51 15.32 24.23
N ASP A 86 20.49 14.68 23.61
CA ASP A 86 21.88 14.97 23.92
C ASP A 86 22.26 16.26 23.16
N PRO A 87 22.49 17.40 23.85
CA PRO A 87 22.77 18.70 23.21
C PRO A 87 24.08 18.69 22.41
N TYR A 88 24.89 17.64 22.54
CA TYR A 88 26.25 17.55 22.01
C TYR A 88 26.39 16.72 20.72
N LEU A 89 25.36 16.00 20.27
CA LEU A 89 25.49 15.11 19.10
C LEU A 89 25.52 15.81 17.72
N ASN A 90 25.26 17.11 17.67
CA ASN A 90 25.15 17.90 16.42
C ASN A 90 26.28 18.92 16.19
N ARG A 91 27.43 18.80 16.88
CA ARG A 91 28.54 19.78 16.78
C ARG A 91 29.81 19.30 16.07
N TYR A 92 29.80 18.11 15.46
CA TYR A 92 30.89 17.78 14.54
C TYR A 92 30.61 18.44 13.20
N ALA A 93 31.48 19.37 12.81
CA ALA A 93 31.51 19.94 11.46
C ALA A 93 31.46 18.78 10.46
N GLN A 94 30.39 18.70 9.68
CA GLN A 94 30.35 17.71 8.62
C GLN A 94 31.48 18.03 7.65
N PRO A 95 32.31 17.05 7.25
CA PRO A 95 33.39 17.29 6.31
C PRO A 95 32.82 17.94 5.05
N GLU A 96 33.41 19.04 4.63
CA GLU A 96 32.95 19.76 3.44
C GLU A 96 32.92 18.79 2.25
N PRO A 97 31.77 18.64 1.56
CA PRO A 97 31.68 17.72 0.45
C PRO A 97 32.57 18.23 -0.68
N THR A 98 33.45 17.36 -1.18
CA THR A 98 34.28 17.61 -2.36
C THR A 98 33.40 18.16 -3.50
N LYS A 99 33.80 19.32 -4.03
CA LYS A 99 33.05 20.08 -5.05
C LYS A 99 33.25 19.45 -6.44
N LEU A 100 32.68 18.27 -6.66
CA LEU A 100 32.43 17.78 -8.02
C LEU A 100 31.18 18.48 -8.55
N ILE A 101 31.38 19.37 -9.53
CA ILE A 101 30.31 20.06 -10.24
C ILE A 101 29.93 19.18 -11.43
N ILE A 102 28.83 18.43 -11.29
CA ILE A 102 28.19 17.78 -12.43
C ILE A 102 27.67 18.89 -13.34
N SER A 103 28.00 18.85 -14.64
CA SER A 103 27.56 19.87 -15.60
C SER A 103 26.02 19.98 -15.59
N GLU A 104 25.51 21.18 -15.26
CA GLU A 104 24.08 21.50 -15.32
C GLU A 104 23.63 21.87 -16.75
N ARG A 105 24.51 21.76 -17.75
CA ARG A 105 24.16 22.08 -19.13
C ARG A 105 23.07 21.12 -19.63
N LYS A 106 22.02 21.69 -20.21
CA LYS A 106 20.87 20.94 -20.72
C LYS A 106 21.25 19.95 -21.82
N GLU A 107 22.30 20.26 -22.58
CA GLU A 107 22.84 19.42 -23.67
C GLU A 107 23.45 18.13 -23.11
N ASP A 108 24.26 18.25 -22.06
CA ASP A 108 24.90 17.11 -21.38
C ASP A 108 23.86 16.17 -20.71
N GLN A 109 22.76 16.73 -20.19
CA GLN A 109 21.65 15.94 -19.61
C GLN A 109 20.78 15.25 -20.67
N GLN A 110 20.67 15.84 -21.85
CA GLN A 110 19.80 15.36 -22.93
C GLN A 110 20.51 14.42 -23.91
N TYR A 111 21.83 14.30 -23.80
CA TYR A 111 22.64 13.45 -24.66
C TYR A 111 22.38 11.94 -24.43
N PRO A 112 22.24 11.15 -25.52
CA PRO A 112 22.07 11.56 -26.92
C PRO A 112 20.63 11.97 -27.25
N SER A 113 20.47 12.90 -28.20
CA SER A 113 19.15 13.23 -28.75
C SER A 113 18.56 12.06 -29.54
N LEU A 114 17.25 12.03 -29.77
CA LEU A 114 16.57 10.94 -30.51
C LEU A 114 17.18 10.78 -31.92
N HIS A 115 17.53 11.88 -32.58
CA HIS A 115 18.14 11.85 -33.91
C HIS A 115 19.58 11.34 -33.88
N GLU A 116 20.34 11.58 -32.80
CA GLU A 116 21.71 11.07 -32.64
C GLU A 116 21.72 9.58 -32.26
N ALA A 117 20.80 9.15 -31.40
CA ALA A 117 20.64 7.74 -31.03
C ALA A 117 20.23 6.85 -32.22
N LEU A 118 19.47 7.41 -33.18
CA LEU A 118 19.01 6.71 -34.38
C LEU A 118 19.98 6.81 -35.57
N ARG A 119 21.02 7.64 -35.50
CA ARG A 119 22.03 7.84 -36.57
C ARG A 119 23.16 6.79 -36.58
N GLY A 120 23.20 5.90 -35.58
CA GLY A 120 24.17 4.79 -35.51
C GLY A 120 23.72 3.57 -36.32
N ASP A 121 24.13 2.37 -35.88
CA ASP A 121 23.80 1.10 -36.56
C ASP A 121 22.28 0.88 -36.72
N GLU A 122 21.85 0.47 -37.92
CA GLU A 122 20.43 0.22 -38.23
C GLU A 122 19.82 -0.84 -37.30
N THR A 123 20.60 -1.84 -36.88
CA THR A 123 20.18 -2.89 -35.95
C THR A 123 19.89 -2.34 -34.55
N ILE A 124 20.74 -1.43 -34.05
CA ILE A 124 20.57 -0.77 -32.76
C ILE A 124 19.37 0.17 -32.82
N ALA A 125 19.19 0.91 -33.92
CA ALA A 125 18.03 1.78 -34.12
C ALA A 125 16.70 0.98 -34.13
N GLN A 126 16.68 -0.20 -34.74
CA GLN A 126 15.52 -1.11 -34.70
C GLN A 126 15.22 -1.62 -33.28
N ILE A 127 16.24 -1.94 -32.48
CA ILE A 127 16.05 -2.35 -31.08
C ILE A 127 15.54 -1.18 -30.24
N ILE A 128 16.10 0.03 -30.40
CA ILE A 128 15.68 1.23 -29.66
C ILE A 128 14.24 1.60 -29.99
N THR A 129 13.82 1.53 -31.26
CA THR A 129 12.43 1.82 -31.65
C THR A 129 11.45 0.80 -31.08
N LYS A 130 11.79 -0.51 -31.13
CA LYS A 130 11.00 -1.57 -30.48
C LYS A 130 10.94 -1.39 -28.95
N LEU A 131 12.05 -1.06 -28.31
CA LEU A 131 12.09 -0.78 -26.88
C LEU A 131 11.24 0.46 -26.53
N GLY A 132 11.32 1.52 -27.33
CA GLY A 132 10.56 2.75 -27.14
C GLY A 132 9.06 2.57 -27.28
N THR A 133 8.61 1.75 -28.25
CA THR A 133 7.19 1.39 -28.40
C THR A 133 6.73 0.50 -27.25
N ALA A 134 7.53 -0.48 -26.82
CA ALA A 134 7.22 -1.34 -25.68
C ALA A 134 7.09 -0.55 -24.36
N VAL A 135 8.03 0.36 -24.08
CA VAL A 135 7.99 1.24 -22.90
C VAL A 135 6.79 2.19 -22.95
N SER A 136 6.50 2.79 -24.10
CA SER A 136 5.39 3.73 -24.27
C SER A 136 4.02 3.04 -24.17
N THR A 137 3.90 1.84 -24.74
CA THR A 137 2.68 1.02 -24.64
C THR A 137 2.46 0.52 -23.22
N LYS A 138 3.52 0.15 -22.49
CA LYS A 138 3.43 -0.22 -21.07
C LYS A 138 2.98 0.94 -20.18
N LEU A 139 3.45 2.17 -20.44
CA LEU A 139 3.03 3.37 -19.70
C LEU A 139 1.56 3.73 -19.96
N ARG A 140 1.06 3.53 -21.18
CA ARG A 140 -0.35 3.78 -21.54
C ARG A 140 -1.26 2.63 -21.09
N PHE A 141 -0.81 1.39 -21.25
CA PHE A 141 -1.56 0.16 -20.98
C PHE A 141 -0.72 -0.84 -20.15
N PRO A 142 -0.75 -0.73 -18.81
CA PRO A 142 0.12 -1.51 -17.91
C PRO A 142 -0.02 -3.03 -17.97
N LEU A 143 -1.10 -3.56 -18.57
CA LEU A 143 -1.42 -4.99 -18.65
C LEU A 143 -0.93 -5.65 -19.95
N ARG A 144 -0.65 -4.90 -21.01
CA ARG A 144 -0.43 -5.46 -22.35
C ARG A 144 0.97 -6.04 -22.61
N VAL A 145 2.00 -5.49 -21.97
CA VAL A 145 3.40 -5.86 -22.22
C VAL A 145 4.02 -6.43 -20.94
N SER A 146 4.73 -7.55 -20.98
CA SER A 146 5.45 -8.11 -19.82
C SER A 146 6.69 -7.27 -19.48
N LEU A 147 7.15 -7.29 -18.22
CA LEU A 147 8.43 -6.65 -17.89
C LEU A 147 9.63 -7.44 -18.45
N ASP A 148 9.45 -8.75 -18.65
CA ASP A 148 10.48 -9.65 -19.20
C ASP A 148 10.85 -9.27 -20.63
N SER A 149 9.85 -9.07 -21.49
CA SER A 149 10.08 -8.66 -22.89
C SER A 149 10.83 -7.33 -23.00
N ILE A 150 10.57 -6.36 -22.11
CA ILE A 150 11.29 -5.08 -22.09
C ILE A 150 12.74 -5.28 -21.62
N HIS A 151 12.97 -6.17 -20.65
CA HIS A 151 14.32 -6.47 -20.17
C HIS A 151 15.15 -7.22 -21.22
N GLU A 152 14.56 -8.17 -21.94
CA GLU A 152 15.20 -8.87 -23.05
C GLU A 152 15.61 -7.90 -24.17
N LEU A 153 14.72 -6.98 -24.55
CA LEU A 153 15.03 -5.93 -25.54
C LEU A 153 16.14 -4.98 -25.06
N TYR A 154 16.22 -4.69 -23.76
CA TYR A 154 17.30 -3.89 -23.19
C TYR A 154 18.63 -4.67 -23.15
N ALA A 155 18.61 -5.94 -22.75
CA ALA A 155 19.79 -6.80 -22.69
C ALA A 155 20.39 -7.08 -24.07
N ALA A 156 19.59 -7.01 -25.13
CA ALA A 156 20.03 -7.12 -26.52
C ALA A 156 20.88 -5.92 -27.00
N LEU A 157 20.94 -4.83 -26.24
CA LEU A 157 21.80 -3.68 -26.57
C LEU A 157 23.27 -3.98 -26.22
N PRO A 158 24.23 -3.50 -27.04
CA PRO A 158 25.66 -3.56 -26.73
C PRO A 158 26.01 -2.80 -25.45
N GLU A 159 26.99 -3.29 -24.68
CA GLU A 159 27.54 -2.59 -23.51
C GLU A 159 28.56 -1.54 -23.99
N PRO A 160 28.49 -0.27 -23.52
CA PRO A 160 27.61 0.33 -22.50
C PRO A 160 26.20 0.73 -22.99
N ARG A 161 25.16 0.09 -22.42
CA ARG A 161 23.77 0.12 -22.93
C ARG A 161 23.07 1.47 -22.79
N MET A 162 23.24 2.15 -21.66
CA MET A 162 22.49 3.37 -21.33
C MET A 162 22.87 4.59 -22.18
N ILE A 163 24.03 4.56 -22.85
CA ILE A 163 24.48 5.65 -23.72
C ILE A 163 23.65 5.67 -25.01
N HIS A 164 23.26 4.50 -25.54
CA HIS A 164 22.51 4.40 -26.80
C HIS A 164 21.04 4.85 -26.67
N ILE A 165 20.52 4.97 -25.45
CA ILE A 165 19.10 5.27 -25.22
C ILE A 165 18.89 6.79 -25.08
N PRO A 166 17.91 7.38 -25.78
CA PRO A 166 17.59 8.81 -25.63
C PRO A 166 17.22 9.17 -24.19
N ALA A 167 17.62 10.35 -23.72
CA ALA A 167 17.43 10.77 -22.32
C ALA A 167 15.97 10.66 -21.82
N ARG A 168 14.99 11.04 -22.65
CA ARG A 168 13.55 10.90 -22.32
C ARG A 168 13.13 9.44 -22.15
N MET A 169 13.72 8.54 -22.93
CA MET A 169 13.44 7.10 -22.87
C MET A 169 14.12 6.46 -21.67
N ARG A 170 15.34 6.87 -21.29
CA ARG A 170 16.03 6.39 -20.07
C ARG A 170 15.18 6.58 -18.83
N HIS A 171 14.68 7.80 -18.62
CA HIS A 171 13.83 8.09 -17.46
C HIS A 171 12.49 7.33 -17.48
N ARG A 172 11.92 7.10 -18.67
CA ARG A 172 10.70 6.29 -18.83
C ARG A 172 10.97 4.81 -18.55
N LEU A 173 12.10 4.28 -19.00
CA LEU A 173 12.55 2.91 -18.75
C LEU A 173 12.70 2.70 -17.23
N LEU A 174 13.45 3.58 -16.56
CA LEU A 174 13.61 3.54 -15.10
C LEU A 174 12.27 3.67 -14.36
N MET A 175 11.34 4.47 -14.87
CA MET A 175 9.99 4.59 -14.29
C MET A 175 9.16 3.29 -14.43
N VAL A 176 9.25 2.61 -15.57
CA VAL A 176 8.55 1.34 -15.82
C VAL A 176 9.07 0.24 -14.92
N PHE A 177 10.39 0.07 -14.80
CA PHE A 177 10.99 -0.92 -13.91
C PHE A 177 10.85 -0.54 -12.43
N GLY A 178 10.78 0.74 -12.10
CA GLY A 178 10.57 1.23 -10.73
C GLY A 178 9.14 1.03 -10.19
N THR A 179 8.15 0.79 -11.07
CA THR A 179 6.73 0.66 -10.68
C THR A 179 6.13 -0.73 -10.97
N PRO A 180 6.75 -1.83 -10.50
CA PRO A 180 6.23 -3.15 -10.80
C PRO A 180 4.95 -3.47 -10.03
N LYS A 181 4.16 -4.41 -10.57
CA LYS A 181 2.92 -4.88 -9.92
C LYS A 181 3.21 -5.70 -8.67
N LYS A 182 4.20 -6.59 -8.74
CA LYS A 182 4.74 -7.36 -7.62
C LYS A 182 6.21 -6.96 -7.43
N LYS A 183 6.61 -6.74 -6.18
CA LYS A 183 8.00 -6.41 -5.83
C LYS A 183 8.69 -7.71 -5.46
N GLU A 184 9.18 -8.40 -6.48
CA GLU A 184 9.92 -9.65 -6.32
C GLU A 184 11.42 -9.36 -6.41
N SER A 185 12.24 -10.26 -5.87
CA SER A 185 13.71 -10.16 -5.91
C SER A 185 14.22 -9.99 -7.34
N GLN A 186 13.67 -10.72 -8.31
CA GLN A 186 14.04 -10.60 -9.73
C GLN A 186 13.80 -9.20 -10.27
N THR A 187 12.68 -8.55 -9.90
CA THR A 187 12.37 -7.21 -10.40
C THR A 187 13.29 -6.16 -9.76
N MET A 188 13.64 -6.37 -8.49
CA MET A 188 14.61 -5.53 -7.79
C MET A 188 16.00 -5.61 -8.43
N LEU A 189 16.49 -6.82 -8.70
CA LEU A 189 17.79 -7.04 -9.36
C LEU A 189 17.84 -6.39 -10.74
N ARG A 190 16.78 -6.54 -11.55
CA ARG A 190 16.68 -5.88 -12.86
C ARG A 190 16.68 -4.36 -12.77
N TYR A 191 16.10 -3.78 -11.71
CA TYR A 191 16.14 -2.33 -11.54
C TYR A 191 17.53 -1.84 -11.10
N PHE A 192 18.19 -2.60 -10.23
CA PHE A 192 19.55 -2.28 -9.79
C PHE A 192 20.61 -2.46 -10.87
N SER A 193 20.45 -3.43 -11.79
CA SER A 193 21.31 -3.52 -12.97
C SER A 193 21.17 -2.27 -13.86
N LEU A 194 19.94 -1.80 -14.10
CA LEU A 194 19.73 -0.55 -14.85
C LEU A 194 20.34 0.67 -14.14
N ILE A 195 20.28 0.72 -12.81
CA ILE A 195 20.92 1.79 -12.03
C ILE A 195 22.45 1.68 -12.10
N GLY A 196 23.01 0.47 -12.05
CA GLY A 196 24.43 0.19 -12.23
C GLY A 196 24.89 0.73 -13.58
N ASP A 197 24.25 0.29 -14.67
CA ASP A 197 24.55 0.74 -16.03
C ASP A 197 24.46 2.28 -16.16
N ALA A 198 23.47 2.91 -15.52
CA ALA A 198 23.33 4.36 -15.53
C ALA A 198 24.47 5.07 -14.77
N LYS A 199 24.90 4.52 -13.63
CA LYS A 199 26.03 5.04 -12.84
C LYS A 199 27.35 4.87 -13.58
N ASP A 200 27.57 3.71 -14.21
CA ASP A 200 28.78 3.41 -14.98
C ASP A 200 28.92 4.35 -16.20
N CYS A 201 27.79 4.74 -16.80
CA CYS A 201 27.73 5.73 -17.86
C CYS A 201 27.79 7.19 -17.37
N GLY A 202 27.91 7.44 -16.06
CA GLY A 202 27.93 8.78 -15.47
C GLY A 202 26.62 9.56 -15.57
N ILE A 203 25.48 8.87 -15.77
CA ILE A 203 24.17 9.50 -15.95
C ILE A 203 23.56 9.82 -14.57
N PRO A 204 23.21 11.10 -14.29
CA PRO A 204 22.64 11.48 -13.02
C PRO A 204 21.20 10.98 -12.88
N LEU A 205 20.90 10.35 -11.74
CA LEU A 205 19.57 9.86 -11.39
C LEU A 205 18.69 10.97 -10.81
N ARG A 206 17.42 11.01 -11.22
CA ARG A 206 16.41 11.93 -10.69
C ARG A 206 15.95 11.48 -9.30
N ARG A 207 15.45 12.42 -8.50
CA ARG A 207 14.83 12.14 -7.18
C ARG A 207 13.77 11.03 -7.24
N ASN A 208 12.94 11.00 -8.28
CA ASN A 208 11.93 9.97 -8.41
C ASN A 208 12.55 8.58 -8.63
N GLU A 209 13.63 8.48 -9.39
CA GLU A 209 14.33 7.21 -9.67
C GLU A 209 14.99 6.69 -8.40
N TRP A 210 15.65 7.56 -7.64
CA TRP A 210 16.13 7.26 -6.29
C TRP A 210 15.01 6.75 -5.37
N ASN A 211 13.85 7.41 -5.38
CA ASN A 211 12.70 6.97 -4.58
C ASN A 211 12.19 5.58 -5.02
N HIS A 212 12.24 5.23 -6.30
CA HIS A 212 11.93 3.87 -6.76
C HIS A 212 12.98 2.86 -6.29
N ALA A 213 14.26 3.22 -6.33
CA ALA A 213 15.36 2.37 -5.85
C ALA A 213 15.20 2.05 -4.36
N LEU A 214 15.01 3.08 -3.53
CA LEU A 214 14.75 2.96 -2.11
C LEU A 214 13.50 2.11 -1.82
N ALA A 215 12.44 2.31 -2.61
CA ALA A 215 11.18 1.61 -2.44
C ALA A 215 11.22 0.13 -2.86
N LEU A 216 12.19 -0.25 -3.72
CA LEU A 216 12.45 -1.62 -4.12
C LEU A 216 13.42 -2.31 -3.15
N ALA A 217 14.49 -1.62 -2.71
CA ALA A 217 15.41 -2.10 -1.69
C ALA A 217 14.69 -2.48 -0.38
N SER A 218 13.71 -1.67 0.03
CA SER A 218 12.99 -1.89 1.29
C SER A 218 11.85 -2.92 1.26
N ARG A 219 11.31 -3.25 0.06
CA ARG A 219 10.02 -3.98 -0.06
C ARG A 219 10.05 -5.18 -1.02
N TYR A 220 11.22 -5.64 -1.44
CA TYR A 220 11.32 -6.84 -2.28
C TYR A 220 11.09 -8.13 -1.47
N VAL A 221 11.33 -8.10 -0.16
CA VAL A 221 11.02 -9.20 0.77
C VAL A 221 9.64 -8.97 1.38
N GLY A 222 8.88 -10.04 1.59
CA GLY A 222 7.55 -9.98 2.22
C GLY A 222 7.57 -9.42 3.66
N LYS A 223 8.69 -9.56 4.37
CA LYS A 223 8.96 -8.94 5.67
C LYS A 223 10.29 -8.20 5.59
N THR A 224 10.28 -6.89 5.81
CA THR A 224 11.49 -6.08 5.87
C THR A 224 12.31 -6.49 7.08
N THR A 225 13.57 -6.87 6.88
CA THR A 225 14.55 -7.15 7.93
C THR A 225 15.52 -5.97 8.06
N ASP A 226 16.47 -6.06 8.99
CA ASP A 226 17.40 -4.96 9.27
C ASP A 226 18.34 -4.70 8.07
N THR A 227 18.70 -5.73 7.31
CA THR A 227 19.56 -5.61 6.12
C THR A 227 18.90 -4.75 5.02
N GLU A 228 17.58 -4.87 4.85
CA GLU A 228 16.84 -4.03 3.91
C GLU A 228 16.71 -2.58 4.39
N ALA A 229 16.62 -2.36 5.71
CA ALA A 229 16.63 -1.02 6.27
C ALA A 229 18.02 -0.37 6.12
N GLU A 230 19.09 -1.11 6.39
CA GLU A 230 20.47 -0.65 6.21
C GLU A 230 20.81 -0.35 4.75
N SER A 231 20.44 -1.22 3.82
CA SER A 231 20.64 -0.98 2.38
C SER A 231 19.86 0.24 1.90
N ALA A 232 18.64 0.46 2.38
CA ALA A 232 17.88 1.68 2.09
C ALA A 232 18.57 2.93 2.66
N LEU A 233 19.16 2.86 3.86
CA LEU A 233 19.95 3.97 4.42
C LEU A 233 21.24 4.24 3.64
N GLN A 234 21.93 3.19 3.19
CA GLN A 234 23.12 3.32 2.36
C GLN A 234 22.75 4.06 1.06
N LEU A 235 21.71 3.61 0.35
CA LEU A 235 21.21 4.27 -0.87
C LEU A 235 20.81 5.73 -0.62
N TRP A 236 20.20 6.04 0.53
CA TRP A 236 19.89 7.42 0.89
C TRP A 236 21.15 8.27 1.12
N ARG A 237 22.18 7.71 1.77
CA ARG A 237 23.48 8.38 1.91
C ARG A 237 24.15 8.60 0.56
N GLU A 238 24.07 7.64 -0.38
CA GLU A 238 24.59 7.83 -1.74
C GLU A 238 23.85 8.96 -2.47
N MET A 239 22.52 8.97 -2.38
CA MET A 239 21.64 9.98 -2.99
C MET A 239 21.99 11.40 -2.51
N GLU A 240 22.17 11.60 -1.19
CA GLU A 240 22.46 12.93 -0.63
C GLU A 240 23.94 13.32 -0.75
N LYS A 241 24.88 12.39 -0.51
CA LYS A 241 26.32 12.70 -0.50
C LYS A 241 26.94 12.71 -1.89
N MET A 242 26.69 11.68 -2.70
CA MET A 242 27.34 11.54 -4.01
C MET A 242 26.57 12.31 -5.09
N SER A 243 25.24 12.16 -5.12
CA SER A 243 24.41 12.77 -6.17
C SER A 243 23.88 14.16 -5.81
N ARG A 244 24.10 14.64 -4.57
CA ARG A 244 23.61 15.93 -4.05
C ARG A 244 22.09 16.14 -4.21
N VAL A 245 21.32 15.05 -4.32
CA VAL A 245 19.87 15.11 -4.46
C VAL A 245 19.25 15.05 -3.08
N LYS A 246 18.70 16.18 -2.60
CA LYS A 246 18.00 16.21 -1.30
C LYS A 246 16.76 15.32 -1.31
N GLY A 247 16.61 14.50 -0.26
CA GLY A 247 15.41 13.70 -0.02
C GLY A 247 14.16 14.57 0.17
N ASN A 248 12.99 14.04 -0.22
CA ASN A 248 11.69 14.68 -0.01
C ASN A 248 10.80 13.84 0.91
N SER A 249 9.57 14.28 1.17
CA SER A 249 8.66 13.56 2.08
C SER A 249 8.42 12.11 1.65
N VAL A 250 8.52 11.80 0.35
CA VAL A 250 8.39 10.43 -0.16
C VAL A 250 9.61 9.59 0.22
N THR A 251 10.83 10.14 0.08
CA THR A 251 12.09 9.50 0.48
C THR A 251 12.05 9.09 1.95
N PHE A 252 11.75 10.04 2.84
CA PHE A 252 11.71 9.79 4.27
C PHE A 252 10.55 8.88 4.69
N ASN A 253 9.41 8.94 4.02
CA ASN A 253 8.33 7.99 4.26
C ASN A 253 8.72 6.54 3.95
N ILE A 254 9.50 6.32 2.88
CA ILE A 254 10.00 4.97 2.53
C ILE A 254 10.98 4.50 3.59
N LEU A 255 11.93 5.36 3.99
CA LEU A 255 12.93 5.04 5.01
C LEU A 255 12.27 4.76 6.37
N PHE A 256 11.29 5.58 6.76
CA PHE A 256 10.55 5.42 8.01
C PHE A 256 9.73 4.12 8.01
N ASP A 257 9.01 3.81 6.91
CA ASP A 257 8.25 2.55 6.77
C ASP A 257 9.18 1.33 6.83
N ALA A 258 10.37 1.41 6.19
CA ALA A 258 11.37 0.35 6.22
C ALA A 258 11.93 0.12 7.64
N ALA A 259 12.36 1.19 8.32
CA ALA A 259 12.88 1.15 9.69
C ALA A 259 11.83 0.65 10.69
N SER A 260 10.58 1.10 10.53
CA SER A 260 9.46 0.63 11.36
C SER A 260 9.28 -0.88 11.22
N LYS A 261 9.24 -1.38 9.98
CA LYS A 261 8.97 -2.80 9.70
C LYS A 261 10.14 -3.73 10.04
N SER A 262 11.38 -3.25 9.96
CA SER A 262 12.55 -4.00 10.44
C SER A 262 12.59 -4.13 11.96
N GLY A 263 11.81 -3.31 12.68
CA GLY A 263 11.81 -3.25 14.15
C GLY A 263 12.92 -2.37 14.71
N ASN A 264 13.65 -1.62 13.85
CA ASN A 264 14.64 -0.66 14.26
C ASN A 264 13.98 0.67 14.64
N PHE A 265 13.30 0.67 15.79
CA PHE A 265 12.55 1.82 16.28
C PHE A 265 13.42 3.09 16.52
N PRO A 266 14.65 2.98 17.06
CA PRO A 266 15.52 4.15 17.23
C PRO A 266 15.84 4.83 15.89
N LEU A 267 16.06 4.05 14.83
CA LEU A 267 16.28 4.61 13.50
C LEU A 267 15.04 5.34 12.97
N ALA A 268 13.85 4.77 13.15
CA ALA A 268 12.60 5.41 12.73
C ALA A 268 12.35 6.72 13.50
N GLU A 269 12.63 6.76 14.81
CA GLU A 269 12.58 7.98 15.63
C GLU A 269 13.58 9.04 15.13
N MET A 270 14.81 8.67 14.80
CA MET A 270 15.81 9.59 14.22
C MET A 270 15.32 10.18 12.89
N LEU A 271 14.78 9.34 11.99
CA LEU A 271 14.24 9.79 10.71
C LEU A 271 13.06 10.74 10.89
N TRP A 272 12.21 10.50 11.88
CA TRP A 272 11.10 11.39 12.21
C TRP A 272 11.59 12.76 12.73
N LYS A 273 12.58 12.78 13.63
CA LYS A 273 13.22 14.03 14.11
C LYS A 273 13.87 14.79 12.95
N GLU A 274 14.52 14.10 12.03
CA GLU A 274 15.13 14.72 10.85
C GLU A 274 14.08 15.35 9.92
N MET A 275 12.93 14.69 9.71
CA MET A 275 11.81 15.28 8.96
C MET A 275 11.30 16.57 9.62
N ARG A 276 11.19 16.60 10.96
CA ARG A 276 10.82 17.80 11.74
C ARG A 276 11.87 18.91 11.61
N ALA A 277 13.16 18.58 11.80
CA ALA A 277 14.27 19.53 11.69
C ALA A 277 14.34 20.19 10.31
N ARG A 278 14.06 19.41 9.26
CA ARG A 278 13.96 19.88 7.87
C ARG A 278 12.62 20.57 7.55
N LYS A 279 11.75 20.77 8.54
CA LYS A 279 10.41 21.39 8.43
C LYS A 279 9.53 20.76 7.35
N MET A 280 9.63 19.44 7.20
CA MET A 280 8.91 18.69 6.17
C MET A 280 7.44 18.52 6.58
N GLN A 281 6.53 18.79 5.66
CA GLN A 281 5.10 18.59 5.90
C GLN A 281 4.76 17.09 5.90
N PHE A 282 4.19 16.61 7.00
CA PHE A 282 3.70 15.24 7.11
C PHE A 282 2.46 15.04 6.25
N ASN A 283 2.55 14.09 5.32
CA ASN A 283 1.43 13.69 4.48
C ASN A 283 0.59 12.60 5.16
N ARG A 284 -0.60 12.33 4.60
CA ARG A 284 -1.50 11.25 5.03
C ARG A 284 -0.77 9.92 5.25
N TYR A 285 0.11 9.55 4.31
CA TYR A 285 0.85 8.30 4.38
C TYR A 285 1.74 8.24 5.62
N HIS A 286 2.48 9.31 5.91
CA HIS A 286 3.35 9.40 7.09
C HIS A 286 2.56 9.23 8.39
N ARG A 287 1.41 9.90 8.50
CA ARG A 287 0.53 9.81 9.69
C ARG A 287 -0.01 8.40 9.90
N VAL A 288 -0.38 7.70 8.83
CA VAL A 288 -0.76 6.27 8.92
C VAL A 288 0.44 5.39 9.30
N SER A 289 1.62 5.68 8.75
CA SER A 289 2.86 4.99 9.12
C SER A 289 3.21 5.19 10.60
N LEU A 290 2.93 6.35 11.20
CA LEU A 290 3.10 6.60 12.63
C LEU A 290 2.18 5.71 13.48
N ILE A 291 0.89 5.59 13.13
CA ILE A 291 -0.05 4.67 13.80
C ILE A 291 0.44 3.22 13.73
N HIS A 292 0.96 2.81 12.57
CA HIS A 292 1.53 1.46 12.40
C HIS A 292 2.84 1.27 13.19
N PHE A 293 3.68 2.30 13.27
CA PHE A 293 4.93 2.31 14.02
C PHE A 293 4.69 2.09 15.52
N PHE A 294 3.80 2.87 16.15
CA PHE A 294 3.48 2.68 17.57
C PHE A 294 2.81 1.32 17.84
N GLY A 295 1.99 0.84 16.91
CA GLY A 295 1.43 -0.52 16.98
C GLY A 295 2.47 -1.63 16.87
N LEU A 296 3.61 -1.40 16.21
CA LEU A 296 4.75 -2.32 16.18
C LEU A 296 5.61 -2.22 17.44
N GLN A 297 5.69 -1.04 18.04
CA GLN A 297 6.35 -0.80 19.32
C GLN A 297 5.56 -1.38 20.50
N GLU A 298 4.31 -1.80 20.27
CA GLU A 298 3.35 -2.24 21.28
C GLU A 298 2.99 -1.11 22.28
N ASP A 299 3.07 0.15 21.82
CA ASP A 299 2.69 1.35 22.59
C ASP A 299 1.28 1.79 22.19
N ALA A 300 0.28 1.43 23.00
CA ALA A 300 -1.12 1.79 22.74
C ALA A 300 -1.38 3.29 22.88
N ASP A 301 -0.68 3.97 23.78
CA ASP A 301 -0.86 5.40 24.00
C ASP A 301 -0.26 6.21 22.84
N GLY A 302 0.88 5.76 22.32
CA GLY A 302 1.43 6.29 21.06
C GLY A 302 0.47 6.11 19.87
N VAL A 303 -0.25 4.98 19.79
CA VAL A 303 -1.28 4.75 18.75
C VAL A 303 -2.42 5.77 18.88
N ARG A 304 -2.90 6.03 20.11
CA ARG A 304 -3.93 7.06 20.39
C ARG A 304 -3.42 8.45 20.02
N ALA A 305 -2.19 8.79 20.39
CA ALA A 305 -1.58 10.08 20.10
C ALA A 305 -1.45 10.32 18.58
N ALA A 306 -0.98 9.30 17.84
CA ALA A 306 -0.84 9.39 16.38
C ALA A 306 -2.20 9.47 15.66
N TYR A 307 -3.22 8.77 16.16
CA TYR A 307 -4.58 8.88 15.63
C TYR A 307 -5.16 10.27 15.87
N LYS A 308 -5.02 10.79 17.10
CA LYS A 308 -5.39 12.17 17.45
C LYS A 308 -4.73 13.16 16.49
N GLU A 309 -3.41 13.11 16.34
CA GLU A 309 -2.67 14.00 15.43
C GLU A 309 -3.20 13.95 13.99
N MET A 310 -3.61 12.78 13.51
CA MET A 310 -4.21 12.63 12.18
C MET A 310 -5.58 13.32 12.05
N VAL A 311 -6.43 13.19 13.08
CA VAL A 311 -7.74 13.85 13.15
C VAL A 311 -7.56 15.36 13.24
N GLU A 312 -6.64 15.83 14.09
CA GLU A 312 -6.37 17.25 14.32
C GLU A 312 -5.75 17.95 13.10
N ALA A 313 -4.89 17.24 12.34
CA ALA A 313 -4.33 17.73 11.08
C ALA A 313 -5.35 17.84 9.94
N GLY A 314 -6.59 17.43 10.19
CA GLY A 314 -7.66 17.54 9.23
C GLY A 314 -7.55 16.53 8.09
N GLU A 315 -6.94 15.37 8.30
CA GLU A 315 -6.93 14.31 7.27
C GLU A 315 -8.28 13.57 7.22
N MET A 316 -8.58 12.92 6.09
CA MET A 316 -9.79 12.11 5.92
C MET A 316 -9.54 10.70 6.45
N ILE A 317 -10.46 10.23 7.29
CA ILE A 317 -10.39 8.92 7.94
C ILE A 317 -11.18 7.93 7.08
N ASP A 318 -10.49 6.97 6.48
CA ASP A 318 -11.11 5.91 5.67
C ASP A 318 -10.99 4.56 6.37
N THR A 319 -11.59 3.51 5.78
CA THR A 319 -11.44 2.12 6.22
C THR A 319 -9.98 1.69 6.38
N VAL A 320 -9.04 2.20 5.56
CA VAL A 320 -7.61 1.83 5.65
C VAL A 320 -6.98 2.35 6.94
N VAL A 321 -7.29 3.58 7.33
CA VAL A 321 -6.83 4.17 8.60
C VAL A 321 -7.40 3.40 9.77
N LEU A 322 -8.71 3.15 9.78
CA LEU A 322 -9.38 2.44 10.88
C LEU A 322 -8.88 0.99 11.00
N ASN A 323 -8.67 0.30 9.88
CA ASN A 323 -8.04 -1.02 9.88
C ASN A 323 -6.61 -1.00 10.44
N CYS A 324 -5.85 0.06 10.17
CA CYS A 324 -4.51 0.22 10.74
C CYS A 324 -4.60 0.41 12.27
N VAL A 325 -5.54 1.24 12.75
CA VAL A 325 -5.77 1.47 14.18
C VAL A 325 -6.19 0.18 14.88
N ILE A 326 -7.18 -0.55 14.33
CA ILE A 326 -7.62 -1.86 14.83
C ILE A 326 -6.43 -2.83 14.91
N SER A 327 -5.68 -2.98 13.81
CA SER A 327 -4.51 -3.87 13.81
C SER A 327 -3.44 -3.45 14.82
N SER A 328 -3.25 -2.14 15.05
CA SER A 328 -2.29 -1.64 16.03
C SER A 328 -2.74 -1.93 17.46
N PHE A 329 -3.99 -1.65 17.83
CA PHE A 329 -4.51 -1.97 19.17
C PHE A 329 -4.50 -3.46 19.48
N LEU A 330 -4.85 -4.30 18.51
CA LEU A 330 -4.76 -5.76 18.67
C LEU A 330 -3.32 -6.22 18.94
N ARG A 331 -2.31 -5.60 18.30
CA ARG A 331 -0.90 -5.89 18.59
C ARG A 331 -0.46 -5.44 19.98
N CYS A 332 -0.99 -4.31 20.45
CA CYS A 332 -0.77 -3.82 21.82
C CYS A 332 -1.51 -4.65 22.89
N GLY A 333 -2.39 -5.58 22.49
CA GLY A 333 -3.22 -6.40 23.38
C GLY A 333 -4.51 -5.72 23.86
N GLU A 334 -4.81 -4.52 23.39
CA GLU A 334 -6.02 -3.77 23.74
C GLU A 334 -7.22 -4.16 22.87
N ASN A 335 -7.73 -5.35 23.12
CA ASN A 335 -8.82 -5.93 22.32
C ASN A 335 -10.11 -5.14 22.39
N GLU A 336 -10.43 -4.56 23.54
CA GLU A 336 -11.66 -3.79 23.72
C GLU A 336 -11.63 -2.48 22.93
N ALA A 337 -10.50 -1.77 22.92
CA ALA A 337 -10.32 -0.57 22.11
C ALA A 337 -10.44 -0.90 20.62
N ALA A 338 -9.85 -2.00 20.16
CA ALA A 338 -10.00 -2.46 18.78
C ALA A 338 -11.46 -2.79 18.41
N LEU A 339 -12.22 -3.43 19.30
CA LEU A 339 -13.64 -3.74 19.09
C LEU A 339 -14.51 -2.48 19.11
N ARG A 340 -14.22 -1.50 19.98
CA ARG A 340 -14.91 -0.19 19.96
C ARG A 340 -14.75 0.47 18.60
N VAL A 341 -13.53 0.56 18.06
CA VAL A 341 -13.31 1.13 16.71
C VAL A 341 -14.12 0.39 15.65
N TYR A 342 -14.18 -0.95 15.74
CA TYR A 342 -14.95 -1.78 14.83
C TYR A 342 -16.47 -1.54 14.93
N GLU A 343 -17.00 -1.38 16.13
CA GLU A 343 -18.42 -1.04 16.36
C GLU A 343 -18.78 0.33 15.76
N HIS A 344 -17.89 1.31 15.87
CA HIS A 344 -18.07 2.61 15.22
C HIS A 344 -18.10 2.48 13.69
N MET A 345 -17.25 1.63 13.10
CA MET A 345 -17.30 1.34 11.66
C MET A 345 -18.66 0.74 11.23
N LYS A 346 -19.22 -0.16 12.04
CA LYS A 346 -20.57 -0.71 11.80
C LYS A 346 -21.65 0.37 11.87
N GLY A 347 -21.61 1.22 12.89
CA GLY A 347 -22.60 2.29 13.08
C GLY A 347 -22.65 3.28 11.90
N THR A 348 -21.53 3.48 11.22
CA THR A 348 -21.44 4.34 10.03
C THR A 348 -21.93 3.69 8.73
N HIS A 349 -22.35 2.42 8.74
CA HIS A 349 -22.81 1.67 7.55
C HIS A 349 -24.17 2.12 6.98
N SER A 350 -24.71 3.27 7.40
CA SER A 350 -26.01 3.77 6.94
C SER A 350 -25.94 4.31 5.50
N LYS A 351 -26.25 3.43 4.52
CA LYS A 351 -26.69 3.74 3.13
C LYS A 351 -25.89 4.84 2.40
N GLY A 352 -24.66 4.55 1.99
CA GLY A 352 -23.92 5.45 1.09
C GLY A 352 -22.67 4.83 0.47
N VAL A 353 -22.75 4.54 -0.83
CA VAL A 353 -21.68 4.24 -1.79
C VAL A 353 -20.47 3.49 -1.22
N THR A 354 -20.50 2.16 -1.33
CA THR A 354 -19.31 1.32 -1.22
C THR A 354 -18.32 1.74 -2.30
N LEU A 355 -17.21 2.37 -1.91
CA LEU A 355 -16.08 2.57 -2.83
C LEU A 355 -15.70 1.19 -3.39
N PRO A 356 -15.58 1.02 -4.71
CA PRO A 356 -15.45 -0.29 -5.33
C PRO A 356 -14.23 -1.04 -4.77
N GLN A 357 -14.44 -2.35 -4.51
CA GLN A 357 -13.44 -3.30 -4.00
C GLN A 357 -12.04 -3.02 -4.59
N SER A 358 -11.05 -2.92 -3.70
CA SER A 358 -9.72 -2.36 -3.95
C SER A 358 -8.87 -3.24 -4.89
N ASP A 359 -9.04 -3.09 -6.20
CA ASP A 359 -7.98 -3.40 -7.16
C ASP A 359 -6.81 -2.43 -6.98
N TYR A 360 -5.57 -2.89 -7.19
CA TYR A 360 -4.35 -2.05 -7.11
C TYR A 360 -4.45 -0.72 -7.90
N PHE A 361 -5.18 -0.73 -9.02
CA PHE A 361 -5.47 0.47 -9.82
C PHE A 361 -6.56 1.36 -9.20
N LYS A 362 -7.63 0.77 -8.65
CA LYS A 362 -8.70 1.49 -7.94
C LYS A 362 -8.18 2.17 -6.66
N GLY A 363 -7.25 1.53 -5.93
CA GLY A 363 -6.63 2.09 -4.73
C GLY A 363 -5.82 3.38 -4.96
N ARG A 364 -5.16 3.53 -6.12
CA ARG A 364 -4.49 4.79 -6.50
C ARG A 364 -5.49 5.91 -6.79
N VAL A 365 -6.62 5.58 -7.41
CA VAL A 365 -7.71 6.52 -7.68
C VAL A 365 -8.34 6.97 -6.36
N VAL A 366 -8.68 6.03 -5.47
CA VAL A 366 -9.21 6.33 -4.12
C VAL A 366 -8.24 7.23 -3.34
N THR A 367 -6.94 6.93 -3.36
CA THR A 367 -5.94 7.77 -2.67
C THR A 367 -5.90 9.20 -3.23
N LYS A 368 -6.02 9.37 -4.55
CA LYS A 368 -6.09 10.70 -5.18
C LYS A 368 -7.37 11.43 -4.83
N VAL A 369 -8.52 10.75 -4.81
CA VAL A 369 -9.82 11.32 -4.45
C VAL A 369 -9.81 11.76 -2.99
N LEU A 370 -9.34 10.92 -2.06
CA LEU A 370 -9.18 11.28 -0.66
C LEU A 370 -8.23 12.47 -0.47
N PHE A 371 -7.15 12.54 -1.25
CA PHE A 371 -6.26 13.70 -1.24
C PHE A 371 -6.91 14.98 -1.78
N MET A 372 -7.80 14.87 -2.77
CA MET A 372 -8.63 16.00 -3.20
C MET A 372 -9.60 16.41 -2.09
N PHE A 373 -10.22 15.43 -1.41
CA PHE A 373 -11.13 15.70 -0.30
C PHE A 373 -10.43 16.35 0.89
N THR A 374 -9.20 15.95 1.23
CA THR A 374 -8.42 16.61 2.30
C THR A 374 -8.04 18.03 1.91
N LYS A 375 -7.63 18.26 0.65
CA LYS A 375 -7.35 19.61 0.16
C LYS A 375 -8.58 20.50 0.14
N LEU A 376 -9.72 19.99 -0.31
CA LEU A 376 -10.98 20.72 -0.34
C LEU A 376 -11.47 21.00 1.07
N GLY A 377 -11.42 20.02 1.98
CA GLY A 377 -11.79 20.21 3.38
C GLY A 377 -10.87 21.15 4.16
N LYS A 378 -9.62 21.34 3.73
CA LYS A 378 -8.71 22.36 4.29
C LYS A 378 -9.01 23.77 3.74
N LYS A 379 -9.51 23.88 2.51
CA LYS A 379 -9.88 25.17 1.89
C LYS A 379 -11.29 25.62 2.26
N ILE A 380 -12.23 24.69 2.34
CA ILE A 380 -13.63 24.91 2.65
C ILE A 380 -14.02 23.96 3.79
N PRO A 381 -13.90 24.41 5.04
CA PRO A 381 -14.20 23.58 6.22
C PRO A 381 -15.64 23.03 6.25
N GLU A 382 -16.60 23.76 5.69
CA GLU A 382 -18.03 23.41 5.67
C GLU A 382 -18.34 22.08 4.95
N PHE A 383 -17.64 21.77 3.86
CA PHE A 383 -17.85 20.52 3.12
C PHE A 383 -17.15 19.32 3.75
N ARG A 384 -16.21 19.55 4.68
CA ARG A 384 -15.46 18.49 5.36
C ARG A 384 -16.33 17.35 5.90
N PRO A 385 -17.44 17.59 6.65
CA PRO A 385 -18.29 16.52 7.14
C PRO A 385 -18.98 15.71 6.04
N GLN A 386 -19.38 16.36 4.94
CA GLN A 386 -19.99 15.67 3.80
C GLN A 386 -18.95 14.79 3.10
N LEU A 387 -17.74 15.32 2.91
CA LEU A 387 -16.60 14.59 2.34
C LEU A 387 -16.15 13.41 3.22
N GLN A 388 -16.23 13.56 4.54
CA GLN A 388 -15.93 12.50 5.50
C GLN A 388 -16.99 11.39 5.48
N GLY A 389 -18.27 11.74 5.31
CA GLY A 389 -19.33 10.74 5.06
C GLY A 389 -19.12 9.96 3.77
N LEU A 390 -18.57 10.62 2.73
CA LEU A 390 -18.21 9.99 1.46
C LEU A 390 -16.91 9.18 1.51
N ALA A 391 -16.07 9.36 2.53
CA ALA A 391 -14.80 8.64 2.66
C ALA A 391 -14.98 7.15 2.97
N GLY A 392 -16.20 6.72 3.32
CA GLY A 392 -16.57 5.32 3.56
C GLY A 392 -15.83 4.74 4.77
N SER A 393 -16.48 4.74 5.93
CA SER A 393 -15.98 4.09 7.16
C SER A 393 -16.55 2.69 7.35
N THR A 394 -16.81 1.98 6.24
CA THR A 394 -17.44 0.64 6.27
C THR A 394 -16.39 -0.46 6.49
N PRO A 395 -16.71 -1.52 7.25
CA PRO A 395 -15.87 -2.72 7.33
C PRO A 395 -15.60 -3.32 5.95
N ASP A 396 -14.34 -3.65 5.68
CA ASP A 396 -13.94 -4.33 4.45
C ASP A 396 -13.46 -5.77 4.73
N MET A 397 -13.17 -6.51 3.67
CA MET A 397 -12.55 -7.84 3.76
C MET A 397 -11.29 -7.83 4.66
N ARG A 398 -10.50 -6.75 4.62
CA ARG A 398 -9.26 -6.66 5.40
C ARG A 398 -9.56 -6.49 6.89
N THR A 399 -10.61 -5.76 7.27
CA THR A 399 -11.10 -5.62 8.65
C THR A 399 -11.39 -7.00 9.23
N TYR A 400 -12.23 -7.79 8.54
CA TYR A 400 -12.58 -9.14 8.98
C TYR A 400 -11.38 -10.06 9.04
N ARG A 401 -10.49 -10.00 8.05
CA ARG A 401 -9.25 -10.78 8.08
C ARG A 401 -8.39 -10.44 9.31
N ILE A 402 -8.25 -9.17 9.67
CA ILE A 402 -7.47 -8.75 10.84
C ILE A 402 -8.09 -9.30 12.14
N LEU A 403 -9.41 -9.15 12.29
CA LEU A 403 -10.15 -9.61 13.46
C LEU A 403 -10.13 -11.14 13.59
N ILE A 404 -10.51 -11.88 12.53
CA ILE A 404 -10.54 -13.35 12.52
C ILE A 404 -9.14 -13.92 12.79
N ASN A 405 -8.09 -13.35 12.18
CA ASN A 405 -6.73 -13.78 12.42
C ASN A 405 -6.32 -13.61 13.88
N HIS A 406 -6.65 -12.49 14.51
CA HIS A 406 -6.32 -12.24 15.91
C HIS A 406 -7.12 -13.13 16.87
N PHE A 407 -8.46 -13.12 16.78
CA PHE A 407 -9.33 -13.89 17.68
C PHE A 407 -9.21 -15.40 17.46
N GLY A 408 -9.03 -15.85 16.23
CA GLY A 408 -8.85 -17.27 15.90
C GLY A 408 -7.48 -17.81 16.30
N ILE A 409 -6.39 -17.10 15.98
CA ILE A 409 -5.04 -17.63 16.19
C ILE A 409 -4.51 -17.30 17.58
N GLN A 410 -4.60 -16.04 18.02
CA GLN A 410 -3.95 -15.60 19.27
C GLN A 410 -4.82 -15.89 20.50
N ARG A 411 -6.15 -15.70 20.39
CA ARG A 411 -7.06 -15.86 21.54
C ARG A 411 -7.75 -17.22 21.58
N GLY A 412 -7.99 -17.85 20.42
CA GLY A 412 -8.73 -19.11 20.33
C GLY A 412 -10.24 -18.97 20.57
N ASP A 413 -10.79 -17.76 20.45
CA ASP A 413 -12.22 -17.46 20.67
C ASP A 413 -12.98 -17.70 19.36
N LEU A 414 -13.51 -18.92 19.18
CA LEU A 414 -14.17 -19.32 17.95
C LEU A 414 -15.57 -18.72 17.86
N SER A 415 -16.25 -18.51 18.99
CA SER A 415 -17.56 -17.86 19.07
C SER A 415 -17.54 -16.46 18.42
N LYS A 416 -16.55 -15.62 18.74
CA LYS A 416 -16.39 -14.32 18.07
C LYS A 416 -16.06 -14.44 16.59
N VAL A 417 -15.23 -15.43 16.21
CA VAL A 417 -14.91 -15.68 14.80
C VAL A 417 -16.17 -16.05 14.01
N ALA A 418 -17.05 -16.90 14.58
CA ALA A 418 -18.34 -17.23 13.96
C ALA A 418 -19.23 -15.99 13.80
N GLN A 419 -19.32 -15.15 14.84
CA GLN A 419 -20.05 -13.88 14.76
C GLN A 419 -19.52 -13.00 13.60
N PHE A 420 -18.20 -12.87 13.47
CA PHE A 420 -17.63 -12.10 12.37
C PHE A 420 -17.94 -12.70 10.99
N LEU A 421 -17.97 -14.02 10.85
CA LEU A 421 -18.33 -14.69 9.59
C LEU A 421 -19.82 -14.50 9.24
N ASP A 422 -20.70 -14.49 10.22
CA ASP A 422 -22.13 -14.21 9.99
C ASP A 422 -22.36 -12.73 9.65
N GLU A 423 -21.62 -11.82 10.28
CA GLU A 423 -21.61 -10.41 9.91
C GLU A 423 -21.11 -10.18 8.49
N MET A 424 -20.08 -10.92 8.04
CA MET A 424 -19.61 -10.84 6.64
C MET A 424 -20.71 -11.15 5.63
N LYS A 425 -21.60 -12.12 5.93
CA LYS A 425 -22.77 -12.42 5.10
C LYS A 425 -23.75 -11.25 5.10
N TRP A 426 -23.99 -10.64 6.25
CA TRP A 426 -24.89 -9.49 6.39
C TRP A 426 -24.41 -8.27 5.59
N PHE A 427 -23.10 -8.02 5.58
CA PHE A 427 -22.50 -6.88 4.87
C PHE A 427 -22.14 -7.17 3.41
N ASP A 428 -22.52 -8.36 2.89
CA ASP A 428 -22.19 -8.82 1.53
C ASP A 428 -20.69 -8.70 1.20
N VAL A 429 -19.84 -8.99 2.19
CA VAL A 429 -18.39 -9.01 2.02
C VAL A 429 -18.00 -10.42 1.54
N PRO A 430 -17.28 -10.56 0.41
CA PRO A 430 -16.91 -11.89 -0.09
C PRO A 430 -16.06 -12.64 0.95
N VAL A 431 -16.01 -13.97 0.88
CA VAL A 431 -15.11 -14.78 1.71
C VAL A 431 -13.87 -15.12 0.90
N HIS A 432 -12.69 -14.68 1.35
CA HIS A 432 -11.41 -14.94 0.68
C HIS A 432 -10.69 -16.17 1.27
N GLY A 433 -9.88 -16.85 0.47
CA GLY A 433 -9.11 -18.05 0.86
C GLY A 433 -8.25 -17.90 2.12
N SER A 434 -7.79 -16.68 2.38
CA SER A 434 -7.01 -16.37 3.58
C SER A 434 -7.78 -16.61 4.88
N ILE A 435 -9.11 -16.52 4.87
CA ILE A 435 -9.93 -16.76 6.07
C ILE A 435 -9.92 -18.25 6.41
N PHE A 436 -10.08 -19.12 5.41
CA PHE A 436 -9.95 -20.57 5.59
C PHE A 436 -8.57 -20.95 6.12
N LEU A 437 -7.50 -20.32 5.61
CA LEU A 437 -6.14 -20.52 6.13
C LEU A 437 -6.06 -20.19 7.63
N THR A 438 -6.60 -19.04 8.05
CA THR A 438 -6.59 -18.64 9.46
C THR A 438 -7.43 -19.55 10.35
N LEU A 439 -8.54 -20.09 9.82
CA LEU A 439 -9.36 -21.07 10.53
C LEU A 439 -8.61 -22.37 10.74
N PHE A 440 -8.02 -22.96 9.69
CA PHE A 440 -7.24 -24.19 9.82
C PHE A 440 -6.00 -24.01 10.71
N GLU A 441 -5.32 -22.87 10.64
CA GLU A 441 -4.24 -22.55 11.58
C GLU A 441 -4.75 -22.45 13.02
N GLY A 442 -5.93 -21.84 13.24
CA GLY A 442 -6.60 -21.78 14.53
C GLY A 442 -6.93 -23.18 15.08
N PHE A 443 -7.53 -24.05 14.26
CA PHE A 443 -7.81 -25.45 14.62
C PHE A 443 -6.52 -26.21 14.95
N ASN A 444 -5.43 -25.99 14.22
CA ASN A 444 -4.15 -26.63 14.53
C ASN A 444 -3.53 -26.11 15.85
N LYS A 445 -3.77 -24.86 16.25
CA LYS A 445 -3.24 -24.35 17.53
C LYS A 445 -4.11 -24.73 18.73
N HIS A 446 -5.42 -24.54 18.65
CA HIS A 446 -6.34 -24.67 19.78
C HIS A 446 -7.14 -25.98 19.80
N GLY A 447 -7.22 -26.67 18.65
CA GLY A 447 -7.91 -27.95 18.53
C GLY A 447 -7.23 -29.09 19.30
N GLY A 448 -8.03 -30.13 19.58
CA GLY A 448 -7.60 -31.35 20.29
C GLY A 448 -7.63 -31.24 21.82
N THR A 449 -8.10 -30.13 22.39
CA THR A 449 -8.28 -29.96 23.83
C THR A 449 -9.72 -30.29 24.24
N ALA A 450 -9.88 -31.08 25.30
CA ALA A 450 -11.19 -31.40 25.86
C ALA A 450 -11.90 -30.11 26.31
N TYR A 451 -13.20 -29.97 26.02
CA TYR A 451 -14.04 -28.80 26.31
C TYR A 451 -13.71 -27.52 25.53
N SER A 452 -12.91 -27.59 24.46
CA SER A 452 -12.72 -26.44 23.56
C SER A 452 -13.88 -26.26 22.58
N GLU A 453 -14.13 -25.00 22.19
CA GLU A 453 -15.10 -24.66 21.14
C GLU A 453 -14.70 -25.21 19.76
N TRP A 454 -13.45 -25.65 19.61
CA TRP A 454 -12.82 -26.14 18.38
C TRP A 454 -13.09 -27.64 18.19
N THR A 455 -14.36 -27.98 17.90
CA THR A 455 -14.80 -29.36 17.74
C THR A 455 -14.53 -29.93 16.34
N ASN A 456 -14.43 -31.26 16.25
CA ASN A 456 -14.24 -31.98 14.98
C ASN A 456 -15.38 -31.74 13.98
N THR A 457 -16.62 -31.68 14.47
CA THR A 457 -17.80 -31.40 13.63
C THR A 457 -17.71 -30.03 12.97
N ARG A 458 -17.18 -29.02 13.68
CA ARG A 458 -16.98 -27.67 13.13
C ARG A 458 -15.84 -27.63 12.12
N LEU A 459 -14.77 -28.42 12.33
CA LEU A 459 -13.69 -28.54 11.36
C LEU A 459 -14.19 -29.15 10.04
N GLU A 460 -15.01 -30.19 10.11
CA GLU A 460 -15.66 -30.79 8.94
C GLU A 460 -16.59 -29.80 8.22
N ASN A 461 -17.35 -28.98 8.97
CA ASN A 461 -18.17 -27.91 8.40
C ASN A 461 -17.34 -26.83 7.69
N VAL A 462 -16.17 -26.48 8.23
CA VAL A 462 -15.26 -25.52 7.58
C VAL A 462 -14.68 -26.10 6.29
N LEU A 463 -14.34 -27.39 6.29
CA LEU A 463 -13.88 -28.08 5.08
C LEU A 463 -14.98 -28.14 4.02
N SER A 464 -16.20 -28.55 4.38
CA SER A 464 -17.31 -28.60 3.42
C SER A 464 -17.65 -27.23 2.85
N ALA A 465 -17.60 -26.18 3.67
CA ALA A 465 -17.75 -24.80 3.22
C ALA A 465 -16.64 -24.37 2.25
N LEU A 466 -15.38 -24.78 2.49
CA LEU A 466 -14.28 -24.53 1.56
C LEU A 466 -14.51 -25.24 0.22
N LEU A 467 -14.87 -26.53 0.25
CA LEU A 467 -15.10 -27.33 -0.95
C LEU A 467 -16.26 -26.77 -1.78
N HIS A 468 -17.37 -26.40 -1.13
CA HIS A 468 -18.49 -25.74 -1.80
C HIS A 468 -18.08 -24.38 -2.40
N ALA A 469 -17.24 -23.61 -1.73
CA ALA A 469 -16.73 -22.34 -2.26
C ALA A 469 -15.78 -22.54 -3.46
N LEU A 470 -15.01 -23.64 -3.48
CA LEU A 470 -14.16 -24.03 -4.62
C LEU A 470 -15.01 -24.47 -5.82
N ASP A 471 -16.04 -25.29 -5.58
CA ASP A 471 -16.94 -25.80 -6.62
C ASP A 471 -17.70 -24.65 -7.32
N ASN A 472 -18.07 -23.60 -6.56
CA ASN A 472 -18.69 -22.39 -7.10
C ASN A 472 -17.73 -21.41 -7.79
N LYS A 473 -16.43 -21.74 -7.87
CA LYS A 473 -15.36 -20.91 -8.49
C LYS A 473 -15.40 -19.45 -8.05
N VAL A 474 -15.57 -19.20 -6.74
CA VAL A 474 -15.58 -17.84 -6.19
C VAL A 474 -14.24 -17.15 -6.50
N GLN A 475 -14.30 -15.92 -7.00
CA GLN A 475 -13.11 -15.17 -7.40
C GLN A 475 -12.11 -15.03 -6.24
N GLY A 476 -10.86 -15.43 -6.48
CA GLY A 476 -9.76 -15.29 -5.53
C GLY A 476 -9.58 -16.45 -4.54
N LEU A 477 -10.36 -17.53 -4.66
CA LEU A 477 -10.14 -18.77 -3.92
C LEU A 477 -9.38 -19.77 -4.80
N TYR A 478 -8.17 -20.13 -4.41
CA TYR A 478 -7.37 -21.16 -5.07
C TYR A 478 -6.76 -22.08 -4.00
N LEU A 479 -6.64 -23.37 -4.32
CA LEU A 479 -6.00 -24.35 -3.45
C LEU A 479 -4.48 -24.12 -3.47
N ASP A 480 -4.02 -23.29 -2.53
CA ASP A 480 -2.61 -23.09 -2.28
C ASP A 480 -2.00 -24.28 -1.52
N THR A 481 -0.75 -24.64 -1.85
CA THR A 481 0.04 -25.66 -1.13
C THR A 481 0.04 -25.40 0.37
N TRP A 482 0.14 -24.12 0.77
CA TRP A 482 0.14 -23.71 2.17
C TRP A 482 -1.21 -23.94 2.86
N LEU A 483 -2.33 -23.64 2.18
CA LEU A 483 -3.68 -23.88 2.72
C LEU A 483 -3.90 -25.36 2.99
N MET A 484 -3.49 -26.22 2.05
CA MET A 484 -3.60 -27.67 2.18
C MET A 484 -2.75 -28.20 3.34
N MET A 485 -1.50 -27.74 3.47
CA MET A 485 -0.62 -28.15 4.57
C MET A 485 -1.23 -27.84 5.94
N TRP A 486 -1.85 -26.66 6.10
CA TRP A 486 -2.52 -26.30 7.35
C TRP A 486 -3.81 -27.08 7.59
N ALA A 487 -4.61 -27.32 6.55
CA ALA A 487 -5.81 -28.14 6.66
C ALA A 487 -5.45 -29.56 7.12
N LEU A 488 -4.52 -30.24 6.44
CA LEU A 488 -4.09 -31.58 6.80
C LEU A 488 -3.51 -31.66 8.22
N ARG A 489 -2.75 -30.64 8.65
CA ARG A 489 -2.26 -30.55 10.04
C ARG A 489 -3.40 -30.40 11.05
N ALA A 490 -4.37 -29.55 10.76
CA ALA A 490 -5.54 -29.38 11.61
C ALA A 490 -6.31 -30.71 11.78
N PHE A 491 -6.52 -31.45 10.69
CA PHE A 491 -7.16 -32.77 10.72
C PHE A 491 -6.31 -33.82 11.43
N MET A 492 -4.99 -33.84 11.26
CA MET A 492 -4.12 -34.75 12.03
C MET A 492 -4.19 -34.52 13.54
N LYS A 493 -4.34 -33.25 13.96
CA LYS A 493 -4.42 -32.91 15.38
C LYS A 493 -5.79 -33.19 15.99
N CYS A 494 -6.85 -32.97 15.23
CA CYS A 494 -8.23 -33.07 15.72
C CYS A 494 -8.86 -34.45 15.46
N THR A 495 -8.40 -35.20 14.46
CA THR A 495 -9.04 -36.42 13.94
C THR A 495 -8.07 -37.58 13.68
N ASN A 496 -8.59 -38.69 13.14
CA ASN A 496 -7.84 -39.91 12.83
C ASN A 496 -7.09 -39.82 11.50
N LYS A 497 -6.04 -40.64 11.35
CA LYS A 497 -5.20 -40.72 10.13
C LYS A 497 -6.00 -41.04 8.86
N ASP A 498 -7.02 -41.88 8.96
CA ASP A 498 -7.84 -42.28 7.80
C ASP A 498 -8.61 -41.10 7.19
N LYS A 499 -9.18 -40.24 8.05
CA LYS A 499 -9.86 -39.01 7.60
C LYS A 499 -8.90 -38.03 6.93
N VAL A 500 -7.63 -37.99 7.34
CA VAL A 500 -6.64 -37.11 6.70
C VAL A 500 -6.38 -37.55 5.25
N MET A 501 -6.39 -38.86 4.99
CA MET A 501 -6.26 -39.40 3.64
C MET A 501 -7.49 -39.09 2.78
N GLU A 502 -8.70 -39.22 3.33
CA GLU A 502 -9.94 -38.84 2.64
C GLU A 502 -9.90 -37.36 2.21
N VAL A 503 -9.53 -36.46 3.13
CA VAL A 503 -9.41 -35.02 2.86
C VAL A 503 -8.34 -34.73 1.80
N TYR A 504 -7.22 -35.47 1.81
CA TYR A 504 -6.19 -35.33 0.80
C TYR A 504 -6.68 -35.75 -0.60
N GLU A 505 -7.42 -36.85 -0.70
CA GLU A 505 -8.02 -37.30 -1.95
C GLU A 505 -9.07 -36.31 -2.49
N GLU A 506 -9.85 -35.68 -1.62
CA GLU A 506 -10.81 -34.64 -2.02
C GLU A 506 -10.12 -33.39 -2.58
N PHE A 507 -8.99 -32.98 -1.99
CA PHE A 507 -8.17 -31.92 -2.58
C PHE A 507 -7.56 -32.33 -3.91
N ARG A 508 -7.09 -33.59 -4.03
CA ARG A 508 -6.53 -34.14 -5.28
C ARG A 508 -7.54 -34.18 -6.43
N LYS A 509 -8.83 -34.28 -6.17
CA LYS A 509 -9.85 -34.23 -7.24
C LYS A 509 -10.04 -32.83 -7.82
N ARG A 510 -9.72 -31.78 -7.07
CA ARG A 510 -10.05 -30.37 -7.39
C ARG A 510 -8.83 -29.49 -7.63
N TRP A 511 -7.63 -30.04 -7.56
CA TRP A 511 -6.37 -29.30 -7.66
C TRP A 511 -5.89 -29.08 -9.10
N GLU A 512 -5.32 -27.90 -9.37
CA GLU A 512 -4.58 -27.58 -10.60
C GLU A 512 -3.18 -27.05 -10.19
N LEU A 513 -2.26 -27.95 -9.80
CA LEU A 513 -0.88 -27.60 -9.42
C LEU A 513 0.13 -28.16 -10.42
N ALA A 514 1.27 -27.47 -10.55
CA ALA A 514 2.43 -27.96 -11.32
C ALA A 514 2.95 -29.30 -10.74
N PRO A 515 3.48 -30.22 -11.59
CA PRO A 515 3.86 -31.56 -11.17
C PRO A 515 4.88 -31.59 -10.02
N ASP A 516 5.82 -30.65 -9.98
CA ASP A 516 6.81 -30.53 -8.90
C ASP A 516 6.17 -30.29 -7.52
N ARG A 517 5.08 -29.50 -7.48
CA ARG A 517 4.37 -29.19 -6.23
C ARG A 517 3.46 -30.33 -5.79
N ALA A 518 2.96 -31.12 -6.74
CA ALA A 518 2.19 -32.33 -6.46
C ALA A 518 3.06 -33.40 -5.77
N GLN A 519 4.26 -33.66 -6.31
CA GLN A 519 5.23 -34.58 -5.70
C GLN A 519 5.64 -34.14 -4.29
N PHE A 520 5.85 -32.83 -4.09
CA PHE A 520 6.12 -32.28 -2.76
C PHE A 520 4.99 -32.59 -1.77
N MET A 521 3.73 -32.41 -2.17
CA MET A 521 2.58 -32.70 -1.32
C MET A 521 2.42 -34.18 -0.99
N GLU A 522 2.65 -35.09 -1.94
CA GLU A 522 2.66 -36.54 -1.68
C GLU A 522 3.75 -36.94 -0.69
N SER A 523 4.96 -36.38 -0.85
CA SER A 523 6.05 -36.61 0.10
C SER A 523 5.75 -36.02 1.48
N TYR A 524 5.00 -34.92 1.53
CA TYR A 524 4.62 -34.24 2.77
C TYR A 524 3.52 -35.00 3.51
N THR A 525 2.49 -35.50 2.83
CA THR A 525 1.42 -36.29 3.46
C THR A 525 1.96 -37.60 4.04
N ALA A 526 2.87 -38.27 3.32
CA ALA A 526 3.57 -39.44 3.84
C ALA A 526 4.36 -39.14 5.13
N ARG A 527 5.13 -38.04 5.15
CA ARG A 527 5.87 -37.61 6.36
C ARG A 527 4.96 -37.23 7.52
N LEU A 528 3.81 -36.63 7.22
CA LEU A 528 2.82 -36.21 8.21
C LEU A 528 2.18 -37.44 8.89
N LEU A 529 1.87 -38.49 8.12
CA LEU A 529 1.31 -39.75 8.63
C LEU A 529 2.30 -40.59 9.43
N ASP A 530 3.59 -40.51 9.07
CA ASP A 530 4.71 -41.12 9.78
C ASP A 530 5.04 -40.42 11.12
N GLY A 531 4.41 -39.27 11.42
CA GLY A 531 4.61 -38.53 12.67
C GLY A 531 5.95 -37.79 12.78
N LYS A 532 6.70 -37.64 11.68
CA LYS A 532 8.04 -37.00 11.66
C LYS A 532 8.00 -35.48 11.48
N ASP A 533 6.84 -34.84 11.69
CA ASP A 533 6.65 -33.41 11.43
C ASP A 533 7.18 -32.53 12.60
N SER A 534 8.48 -32.62 12.87
CA SER A 534 9.23 -31.75 13.81
C SER A 534 10.01 -30.63 13.10
N ILE A 535 9.57 -30.18 11.91
CA ILE A 535 10.36 -29.24 11.08
C ILE A 535 10.12 -27.75 11.48
N LEU A 536 9.26 -27.45 12.47
CA LEU A 536 9.02 -26.06 12.92
C LEU A 536 9.26 -25.80 14.42
N SER A 537 9.78 -26.75 15.20
CA SER A 537 10.06 -26.54 16.64
C SER A 537 11.29 -25.66 16.93
N LYS A 538 11.98 -25.12 15.91
CA LYS A 538 13.07 -24.14 16.09
C LYS A 538 12.84 -22.89 15.26
N GLN A 539 11.92 -22.04 15.71
CA GLN A 539 12.01 -20.57 15.59
C GLN A 539 10.96 -19.81 16.41
N VAL A 540 10.39 -20.41 17.47
CA VAL A 540 9.81 -19.61 18.56
C VAL A 540 10.97 -19.25 19.47
N VAL A 541 11.69 -18.17 19.12
CA VAL A 541 12.41 -17.43 20.15
C VAL A 541 11.34 -17.04 21.17
N PRO A 542 11.41 -17.48 22.43
CA PRO A 542 10.49 -16.96 23.43
C PRO A 542 10.67 -15.45 23.40
N ARG A 543 9.61 -14.71 23.03
CA ARG A 543 9.57 -13.27 23.27
C ARG A 543 9.81 -13.14 24.77
N GLN A 544 11.02 -12.73 25.15
CA GLN A 544 11.26 -12.33 26.53
C GLN A 544 10.14 -11.34 26.88
N PRO A 545 9.50 -11.46 28.06
CA PRO A 545 8.57 -10.45 28.50
C PRO A 545 9.35 -9.13 28.52
N LYS A 546 9.12 -8.28 27.51
CA LYS A 546 9.65 -6.92 27.51
C LYS A 546 9.12 -6.31 28.80
N LYS A 547 10.03 -5.97 29.72
CA LYS A 547 9.69 -5.29 30.97
C LYS A 547 8.77 -4.13 30.59
N ARG A 548 7.52 -4.17 31.04
CA ARG A 548 6.63 -3.01 31.03
C ARG A 548 7.46 -1.87 31.60
N LYS A 549 7.76 -0.84 30.80
CA LYS A 549 8.32 0.40 31.34
C LYS A 549 7.28 0.88 32.34
N ALA A 550 7.57 0.76 33.62
CA ALA A 550 6.75 1.34 34.66
C ALA A 550 6.72 2.85 34.38
N VAL A 551 5.55 3.34 33.97
CA VAL A 551 5.24 4.76 33.95
C VAL A 551 5.50 5.24 35.38
N LYS A 552 6.57 6.02 35.58
CA LYS A 552 6.84 6.66 36.86
C LYS A 552 5.68 7.62 37.11
N GLN A 553 4.71 7.20 37.90
CA GLN A 553 3.80 8.11 38.58
C GLN A 553 4.69 9.06 39.40
N LYS A 554 4.82 10.31 38.95
CA LYS A 554 5.39 11.38 39.76
C LYS A 554 4.44 11.58 40.94
N ALA A 555 4.77 10.96 42.07
CA ALA A 555 4.17 11.31 43.34
C ALA A 555 4.50 12.78 43.62
N PHE A 556 3.47 13.63 43.61
CA PHE A 556 3.53 14.97 44.19
C PHE A 556 3.79 14.81 45.68
N VAL A 557 5.05 14.93 46.09
CA VAL A 557 5.37 15.15 47.50
C VAL A 557 5.11 16.63 47.77
N LYS A 558 3.93 16.91 48.33
CA LYS A 558 3.72 18.11 49.13
C LYS A 558 4.61 17.97 50.36
N HIS A 559 5.61 18.85 50.50
CA HIS A 559 6.20 19.10 51.81
C HIS A 559 5.53 20.33 52.45
N PRO A 560 5.28 20.27 53.77
CA PRO A 560 4.56 21.29 54.53
C PRO A 560 5.33 22.60 54.68
#